data_AF-A0A7X9FRX7-F1
#
_entry.id   AF-A0A7X9FRX7-F1
#
_cell.length_a   1.000
_cell.length_b   1.000
_cell.length_c   1.000
_cell.angle_alpha   90.00
_cell.angle_beta   90.00
_cell.angle_gamma   90.00
#
_symmetry.space_group_name_H-M   'P 1'
#
loop_
_entity.id
_entity.type
_entity.pdbx_description
1 polymer ?
#
loop_
_entity_poly.entity_id
_entity_poly.type
_entity_poly.pdbx_seq_one_letter_code
_entity_poly.pdbx_strand_id
1 'polypeptide(L)'
;MRDFSKLIKEKFNSAGRSIHSFLTAPSNAQIQLVLFVVGITLLTAGIVSGAIAQSDLGEYNSERIDTAIARIFTYLEGSFGVLVMVASGLGAILSSAFGQYRAALGCLVVAVGAFILRSFASTFFNTESAFSELE
;
A
#
# COMPACT_ATOMS: atom_id res chain seq x y z
N MET A 1 -51.19 3.99 -12.39
CA MET A 1 -50.41 3.98 -11.12
C MET A 1 -49.87 2.62 -10.70
N ARG A 2 -50.49 1.48 -11.05
CA ARG A 2 -49.98 0.15 -10.65
C ARG A 2 -48.70 -0.30 -11.37
N ASP A 3 -48.44 0.20 -12.58
CA ASP A 3 -47.29 -0.23 -13.39
C ASP A 3 -45.94 0.31 -12.91
N PHE A 4 -45.92 1.45 -12.22
CA PHE A 4 -44.67 2.06 -11.74
C PHE A 4 -44.01 1.23 -10.63
N SER A 5 -44.80 0.55 -9.78
CA SER A 5 -44.25 -0.28 -8.70
C SER A 5 -43.60 -1.58 -9.21
N LYS A 6 -44.06 -2.10 -10.36
CA LYS A 6 -43.49 -3.30 -10.99
C LYS A 6 -42.12 -3.00 -11.59
N LEU A 7 -41.97 -1.84 -12.26
CA LEU A 7 -40.71 -1.37 -12.81
C LEU A 7 -39.61 -1.16 -11.75
N ILE A 8 -39.98 -0.62 -10.58
CA ILE A 8 -39.04 -0.43 -9.46
C ILE A 8 -38.56 -1.79 -8.92
N LYS A 9 -39.46 -2.76 -8.75
CA LYS A 9 -39.10 -4.11 -8.26
C LYS A 9 -38.22 -4.89 -9.24
N GLU A 10 -38.45 -4.76 -10.55
CA GLU A 10 -37.61 -5.41 -11.57
C GLU A 10 -36.20 -4.83 -11.61
N LYS A 11 -36.06 -3.50 -11.56
CA LYS A 11 -34.73 -2.86 -11.51
C LYS A 11 -33.96 -3.22 -10.25
N PHE A 12 -34.64 -3.34 -9.11
CA PHE A 12 -34.02 -3.73 -7.85
C PHE A 12 -33.55 -5.19 -7.86
N ASN A 13 -34.36 -6.13 -8.37
CA ASN A 13 -33.96 -7.53 -8.50
C ASN A 13 -32.88 -7.75 -9.56
N SER A 14 -32.85 -6.93 -10.63
CA SER A 14 -31.79 -6.96 -11.64
C SER A 14 -30.45 -6.48 -11.07
N ALA A 15 -30.46 -5.38 -10.30
CA ALA A 15 -29.28 -4.90 -9.58
C ALA A 15 -28.81 -5.89 -8.49
N GLY A 16 -29.74 -6.54 -7.78
CA GLY A 16 -29.40 -7.54 -6.77
C GLY A 16 -28.72 -8.78 -7.35
N ARG A 17 -29.14 -9.23 -8.54
CA ARG A 17 -28.52 -10.37 -9.23
C ARG A 17 -27.16 -10.04 -9.84
N SER A 18 -26.98 -8.81 -10.36
CA SER A 18 -25.67 -8.39 -10.88
C SER A 18 -24.63 -8.29 -9.77
N ILE A 19 -24.98 -7.72 -8.62
CA ILE A 19 -24.12 -7.64 -7.43
C ILE A 19 -23.78 -9.05 -6.90
N HIS A 20 -24.75 -9.96 -6.84
CA HIS A 20 -24.51 -11.33 -6.38
C HIS A 20 -23.58 -12.10 -7.32
N SER A 21 -23.74 -11.95 -8.65
CA SER A 21 -22.85 -12.60 -9.62
C SER A 21 -21.42 -12.03 -9.59
N PHE A 22 -21.27 -10.74 -9.28
CA PHE A 22 -19.97 -10.09 -9.11
C PHE A 22 -19.18 -10.62 -7.92
N LEU A 23 -19.88 -11.02 -6.85
CA LEU A 23 -19.29 -11.57 -5.63
C LEU A 23 -18.84 -13.03 -5.75
N THR A 24 -19.45 -13.81 -6.66
CA THR A 24 -19.18 -15.26 -6.76
C THR A 24 -18.28 -15.66 -7.93
N ALA A 25 -18.12 -14.82 -8.96
CA ALA A 25 -17.20 -15.08 -10.07
C ALA A 25 -16.61 -13.78 -10.65
N PRO A 26 -15.67 -13.12 -9.95
CA PRO A 26 -15.07 -11.88 -10.43
C PRO A 26 -14.14 -12.16 -11.62
N SER A 27 -14.29 -11.38 -12.69
CA SER A 27 -13.42 -11.49 -13.86
C SER A 27 -12.04 -10.86 -13.57
N ASN A 28 -11.00 -11.31 -14.28
CA ASN A 28 -9.63 -10.81 -14.08
C ASN A 28 -9.54 -9.26 -14.20
N ALA A 29 -10.30 -8.67 -15.12
CA ALA A 29 -10.35 -7.21 -15.30
C ALA A 29 -11.05 -6.50 -14.12
N GLN A 30 -12.06 -7.13 -13.52
CA GLN A 30 -12.77 -6.55 -12.37
C GLN A 30 -11.90 -6.56 -11.12
N ILE A 31 -11.16 -7.65 -10.86
CA ILE A 31 -10.24 -7.74 -9.73
C ILE A 31 -9.14 -6.69 -9.85
N GLN A 32 -8.58 -6.51 -11.06
CA GLN A 32 -7.53 -5.52 -11.31
C GLN A 32 -8.02 -4.09 -11.05
N LEU A 33 -9.25 -3.76 -11.45
CA LEU A 33 -9.85 -2.45 -11.21
C LEU A 33 -10.11 -2.23 -9.71
N VAL A 34 -10.63 -3.23 -9.00
CA VAL A 34 -10.84 -3.15 -7.55
C VAL A 34 -9.52 -2.94 -6.80
N LEU A 35 -8.48 -3.71 -7.12
CA LEU A 35 -7.15 -3.54 -6.53
C LEU A 35 -6.56 -2.16 -6.82
N PHE A 36 -6.75 -1.65 -8.03
CA PHE A 36 -6.31 -0.31 -8.42
C PHE A 36 -7.00 0.79 -7.62
N VAL A 37 -8.33 0.71 -7.47
CA VAL A 37 -9.10 1.68 -6.67
C VAL A 37 -8.69 1.61 -5.21
N VAL A 38 -8.59 0.42 -4.63
CA VAL A 38 -8.12 0.25 -3.24
C VAL A 38 -6.73 0.88 -3.06
N GLY A 39 -5.80 0.64 -3.99
CA GLY A 39 -4.46 1.24 -3.97
C GLY A 39 -4.48 2.77 -4.00
N ILE A 40 -5.27 3.38 -4.88
CA ILE A 40 -5.43 4.85 -4.95
C ILE A 40 -6.02 5.41 -3.65
N THR A 41 -7.00 4.71 -3.08
CA THR A 41 -7.68 5.16 -1.85
C THR A 41 -6.71 5.14 -0.67
N LEU A 42 -5.90 4.10 -0.56
CA LEU A 42 -4.85 3.98 0.46
C LEU A 42 -3.76 5.05 0.30
N LEU A 43 -3.35 5.31 -0.95
CA LEU A 43 -2.36 6.34 -1.26
C LEU A 43 -2.86 7.74 -0.88
N THR A 44 -4.08 8.08 -1.29
CA THR A 44 -4.68 9.40 -1.00
C THR A 44 -4.90 9.61 0.49
N ALA A 45 -5.35 8.59 1.23
CA ALA A 45 -5.48 8.66 2.69
C ALA A 45 -4.13 8.91 3.39
N GLY A 46 -3.06 8.28 2.91
CA GLY A 46 -1.70 8.51 3.41
C GLY A 46 -1.21 9.94 3.17
N ILE A 47 -1.41 10.47 1.97
CA ILE A 47 -0.98 11.83 1.60
C ILE A 47 -1.72 12.89 2.43
N VAL A 48 -3.03 12.74 2.62
CA VAL A 48 -3.84 13.71 3.39
C VAL A 48 -3.37 13.77 4.84
N SER A 49 -3.04 12.63 5.46
CA SER A 49 -2.54 12.60 6.83
C SER A 49 -1.19 13.32 6.96
N GLY A 50 -0.31 13.20 5.96
CA GLY A 50 0.96 13.93 5.92
C GLY A 50 0.78 15.44 5.73
N ALA A 51 -0.17 15.86 4.89
CA ALA A 51 -0.45 17.27 4.63
C ALA A 51 -0.99 18.01 5.86
N ILE A 52 -1.83 17.36 6.67
CA ILE A 52 -2.38 17.97 7.91
C ILE A 52 -1.26 18.21 8.94
N ALA A 53 -0.29 17.30 9.03
CA ALA A 53 0.87 17.45 9.90
C ALA A 53 1.82 18.60 9.50
N GLN A 54 1.74 19.08 8.25
CA GLN A 54 2.58 20.16 7.72
C GLN A 54 1.95 21.57 7.90
N SER A 55 0.67 21.67 8.27
CA SER A 55 -0.06 22.95 8.34
C SER A 55 0.27 23.85 9.53
N ASP A 56 1.18 23.42 10.41
CA ASP A 56 1.68 24.20 11.55
C ASP A 56 2.74 25.20 11.04
N LEU A 57 2.30 26.39 10.65
CA LEU A 57 3.08 27.51 10.07
C LEU A 57 4.04 28.16 11.10
N GLY A 58 4.96 27.36 11.64
CA GLY A 58 6.13 27.82 12.37
C GLY A 58 7.31 28.01 11.44
N GLU A 59 8.20 28.93 11.83
CA GLU A 59 9.53 29.21 11.28
C GLU A 59 10.23 27.95 10.71
N TYR A 60 10.92 28.10 9.57
CA TYR A 60 11.58 26.99 8.85
C TYR A 60 12.64 26.34 9.75
N ASN A 61 12.23 25.32 10.48
CA ASN A 61 13.05 24.67 11.48
C ASN A 61 13.71 23.45 10.85
N SER A 62 14.98 23.61 10.46
CA SER A 62 15.84 22.55 9.89
C SER A 62 15.83 21.30 10.76
N GLU A 63 15.80 21.47 12.09
CA GLU A 63 15.78 20.39 13.07
C GLU A 63 14.49 19.56 12.99
N ARG A 64 13.33 20.18 12.68
CA ARG A 64 12.08 19.45 12.46
C ARG A 64 12.11 18.65 11.16
N ILE A 65 12.75 19.18 10.11
CA ILE A 65 12.90 18.49 8.83
C ILE A 65 13.81 17.28 8.99
N ASP A 66 14.96 17.44 9.65
CA ASP A 66 15.88 16.34 9.93
C ASP A 66 15.22 15.28 10.81
N THR A 67 14.47 15.70 11.84
CA THR A 67 13.69 14.77 12.68
C THR A 67 12.61 14.03 11.90
N ALA A 68 11.91 14.70 10.97
CA ALA A 68 10.89 14.08 10.14
C ALA A 68 11.50 13.08 9.15
N ILE A 69 12.61 13.45 8.52
CA ILE A 69 13.37 12.58 7.61
C ILE A 69 13.88 11.35 8.37
N ALA A 70 14.48 11.53 9.55
CA ALA A 70 14.95 10.45 10.40
C ALA A 70 13.82 9.48 10.81
N ARG A 71 12.64 10.01 11.17
CA ARG A 71 11.46 9.18 11.47
C ARG A 71 10.96 8.41 10.24
N ILE A 72 10.91 9.04 9.07
CA ILE A 72 10.48 8.37 7.82
C ILE A 72 11.47 7.26 7.47
N PHE A 73 12.78 7.51 7.54
CA PHE A 73 13.78 6.47 7.31
C PHE A 73 13.69 5.33 8.33
N THR A 74 13.44 5.64 9.60
CA THR A 74 13.25 4.62 10.65
C THR A 74 12.02 3.75 10.35
N TYR A 75 10.91 4.35 9.89
CA TYR A 75 9.72 3.58 9.50
C TYR A 75 9.97 2.72 8.25
N LEU A 76 10.66 3.25 7.24
CA LEU A 76 11.01 2.53 6.02
C LEU A 76 12.00 1.38 6.27
N GLU A 77 12.97 1.55 7.19
CA GLU A 77 13.94 0.53 7.58
C GLU A 77 13.34 -0.51 8.54
N GLY A 78 12.36 -0.09 9.36
CA GLY A 78 11.74 -0.92 10.39
C GLY A 78 10.62 -1.82 9.89
N SER A 79 9.44 -1.68 10.50
CA SER A 79 8.31 -2.58 10.31
C SER A 79 7.71 -2.51 8.91
N PHE A 80 7.74 -1.35 8.24
CA PHE A 80 7.16 -1.19 6.92
C PHE A 80 7.99 -1.89 5.83
N GLY A 81 9.31 -1.74 5.84
CA GLY A 81 10.21 -2.42 4.90
C GLY A 81 10.10 -3.94 5.01
N VAL A 82 10.01 -4.47 6.23
CA VAL A 82 9.77 -5.90 6.48
C VAL A 82 8.42 -6.34 5.95
N LEU A 83 7.36 -5.54 6.17
CA LEU A 83 6.01 -5.87 5.72
C LEU A 83 5.92 -5.94 4.18
N VAL A 84 6.55 -5.00 3.48
CA VAL A 84 6.61 -5.01 2.00
C VAL A 84 7.40 -6.21 1.48
N MET A 85 8.52 -6.56 2.13
CA MET A 85 9.33 -7.73 1.77
C MET A 85 8.56 -9.04 1.94
N VAL A 86 7.84 -9.21 3.06
CA VAL A 86 7.07 -10.43 3.32
C VAL A 86 5.85 -10.52 2.40
N ALA A 87 5.12 -9.43 2.19
CA ALA A 87 3.96 -9.41 1.30
C ALA A 87 4.35 -9.72 -0.16
N SER A 88 5.46 -9.16 -0.64
CA SER A 88 5.99 -9.46 -1.97
C SER A 88 6.53 -10.89 -2.09
N GLY A 89 7.20 -11.41 -1.06
CA GLY A 89 7.64 -12.81 -1.01
C GLY A 89 6.46 -13.80 -1.08
N LEU A 90 5.40 -13.58 -0.29
CA LEU A 90 4.18 -14.39 -0.34
C LEU A 90 3.46 -14.27 -1.70
N GLY A 91 3.41 -13.06 -2.26
CA GLY A 91 2.88 -12.84 -3.61
C GLY A 91 3.65 -13.63 -4.68
N ALA A 92 4.98 -13.70 -4.58
CA ALA A 92 5.81 -14.48 -5.50
C ALA A 92 5.50 -15.98 -5.42
N ILE A 93 5.35 -16.53 -4.21
CA ILE A 93 5.00 -17.95 -3.99
C ILE A 93 3.62 -18.27 -4.58
N LEU A 94 2.61 -17.45 -4.27
CA LEU A 94 1.24 -17.64 -4.78
C LEU A 94 1.17 -17.51 -6.31
N SER A 95 1.86 -16.52 -6.87
CA SER A 95 1.93 -16.31 -8.32
C SER A 95 2.64 -17.46 -9.04
N SER A 96 3.65 -18.07 -8.40
CA SER A 96 4.31 -19.27 -8.91
C SER A 96 3.37 -20.48 -8.90
N ALA A 97 2.56 -20.63 -7.84
CA ALA A 97 1.57 -21.71 -7.73
C ALA A 97 0.46 -21.64 -8.79
N PHE A 98 0.07 -20.43 -9.23
CA PHE A 98 -0.90 -20.24 -10.31
C PHE A 98 -0.29 -20.29 -11.73
N GLY A 99 0.98 -20.65 -11.88
CA GLY A 99 1.66 -20.73 -13.17
C GLY A 99 1.96 -19.36 -13.81
N GLN A 100 1.80 -18.26 -13.07
CA GLN A 100 2.08 -16.91 -13.54
C GLN A 100 3.54 -16.53 -13.26
N TYR A 101 4.47 -17.12 -14.02
CA TYR A 101 5.91 -16.93 -13.83
C TYR A 101 6.36 -15.46 -13.92
N ARG A 102 5.78 -14.68 -14.84
CA ARG A 102 6.14 -13.25 -15.00
C ARG A 102 5.77 -12.39 -13.79
N ALA A 103 4.61 -12.64 -13.19
CA ALA A 103 4.19 -11.93 -11.98
C ALA A 103 5.00 -12.39 -10.76
N ALA A 104 5.33 -13.68 -10.67
CA ALA A 104 6.20 -14.21 -9.61
C ALA A 104 7.60 -13.56 -9.63
N LEU A 105 8.19 -13.41 -10.81
CA LEU A 105 9.47 -12.69 -10.97
C LEU A 105 9.37 -11.22 -10.57
N GLY A 106 8.27 -10.54 -10.93
CA GLY A 106 8.04 -9.16 -10.51
C GLY A 106 7.99 -9.02 -8.98
N CYS A 107 7.24 -9.88 -8.31
CA CYS A 107 7.17 -9.91 -6.84
C CYS A 107 8.52 -10.25 -6.19
N LEU A 108 9.29 -11.15 -6.79
CA LEU A 108 10.63 -11.52 -6.31
C LEU A 108 11.60 -10.34 -6.39
N VAL A 109 11.63 -9.62 -7.51
CA VAL A 109 12.48 -8.43 -7.69
C VAL A 109 12.13 -7.35 -6.67
N VAL A 110 10.85 -7.13 -6.38
CA VAL A 110 10.41 -6.16 -5.36
C VAL A 110 10.88 -6.57 -3.97
N ALA A 111 10.78 -7.86 -3.61
CA ALA A 111 11.25 -8.37 -2.32
C ALA A 111 12.78 -8.16 -2.16
N VAL A 112 13.56 -8.49 -3.19
CA VAL A 112 15.01 -8.31 -3.20
C VAL A 112 15.38 -6.82 -3.19
N GLY A 113 14.69 -5.98 -3.96
CA GLY A 113 14.91 -4.53 -3.98
C GLY A 113 14.67 -3.88 -2.62
N ALA A 114 13.59 -4.26 -1.92
CA ALA A 114 13.32 -3.81 -0.56
C ALA A 114 14.42 -4.25 0.43
N PHE A 115 14.93 -5.46 0.30
CA PHE A 115 16.04 -5.97 1.11
C PHE A 115 17.33 -5.17 0.88
N ILE A 116 17.68 -4.90 -0.38
CA ILE A 116 18.87 -4.14 -0.74
C ILE A 116 18.76 -2.71 -0.22
N LEU A 117 17.64 -2.02 -0.48
CA LEU A 117 17.45 -0.64 -0.01
C LEU A 117 17.54 -0.54 1.52
N ARG A 118 16.98 -1.51 2.25
CA ARG A 118 17.11 -1.58 3.71
C ARG A 118 18.57 -1.73 4.14
N SER A 119 19.31 -2.64 3.50
CA SER A 119 20.72 -2.89 3.81
C SER A 119 21.59 -1.67 3.51
N PHE A 120 21.33 -0.97 2.40
CA PHE A 120 22.01 0.27 2.03
C PHE A 120 21.70 1.40 3.01
N ALA A 121 20.42 1.63 3.33
CA ALA A 121 20.02 2.66 4.28
C ALA A 121 20.68 2.44 5.65
N SER A 122 20.64 1.20 6.15
CA SER A 122 21.30 0.84 7.41
C SER A 122 22.81 1.08 7.34
N THR A 123 23.48 0.70 6.25
CA THR A 123 24.95 0.83 6.15
C THR A 123 25.41 2.30 6.12
N PHE A 124 24.67 3.18 5.45
CA PHE A 124 25.08 4.58 5.28
C PHE A 124 24.58 5.52 6.38
N PHE A 125 23.45 5.21 7.02
CA PHE A 125 22.83 6.10 8.01
C PHE A 125 22.92 5.61 9.46
N ASN A 126 23.43 4.41 9.72
CA ASN A 126 23.58 3.86 11.08
C ASN A 126 24.90 4.28 11.79
N THR A 127 25.40 5.50 11.52
CA THR A 127 26.69 5.98 12.08
C THR A 127 26.53 7.07 13.17
N GLU A 128 25.32 7.49 13.53
CA GLU A 128 25.13 8.66 14.42
C GLU A 128 24.66 8.38 15.85
N SER A 129 24.42 7.14 16.27
CA SER A 129 24.06 6.83 17.66
C SER A 129 25.24 6.51 18.58
N ALA A 130 26.44 6.29 18.04
CA ALA A 130 27.64 5.94 18.81
C ALA A 130 28.25 7.11 19.62
N PHE A 131 27.75 8.35 19.46
CA PHE A 131 28.24 9.52 20.20
C PHE A 131 27.32 9.94 21.37
N SER A 132 26.21 9.22 21.62
CA SER A 132 25.28 9.52 22.73
C SER A 132 25.49 8.67 23.99
N GLU A 133 26.44 7.72 23.99
CA GLU A 133 26.84 6.93 25.18
C GLU A 133 28.12 7.48 25.88
N LEU A 134 28.58 8.68 25.50
CA LEU A 134 29.72 9.37 26.13
C LEU A 134 29.33 10.57 27.01
N GLU A 135 28.05 10.68 27.42
CA GLU A 135 27.58 11.52 28.54
C GLU A 135 26.94 10.69 29.66
#